data_AF-A0A959B8N4-F1
#
_entry.id   AF-A0A959B8N4-F1
#
_cell.length_a   1.000
_cell.length_b   1.000
_cell.length_c   1.000
_cell.angle_alpha   90.00
_cell.angle_beta   90.00
_cell.angle_gamma   90.00
#
_symmetry.space_group_name_H-M   'P 1'
#
loop_
_entity.id
_entity.type
_entity.pdbx_description
1 polymer ?
#
loop_
_entity_poly.entity_id
_entity_poly.type
_entity_poly.pdbx_seq_one_letter_code
_entity_poly.pdbx_strand_id
1 'polypeptide(L)'
;MKAICLFGTCVLMLFGACSGSGAGQASNLPAACELLPVANLQDILREQVKNPTPTNAGVGEISACTYTLPARSLEEYLGIYVLAPRSRDAVQLERLADEWKKRNVGADYELVGDAQYPMAWFPGEHKVYPSTFIILFDKATLVVTGVSLDDSKSIAFQAMVKYKWE
;
A
#
# COMPACT_ATOMS: atom_id res chain seq x y z
N MET A 1 -49.38 56.42 1.47
CA MET A 1 -50.57 56.12 2.29
C MET A 1 -50.87 54.64 2.21
N LYS A 2 -51.12 54.02 3.37
CA LYS A 2 -51.81 52.72 3.64
C LYS A 2 -51.22 51.46 2.98
N ALA A 3 -50.55 50.56 3.70
CA ALA A 3 -50.94 49.69 4.83
C ALA A 3 -51.36 48.28 4.35
N ILE A 4 -50.51 47.27 4.62
CA ILE A 4 -50.70 46.17 5.60
C ILE A 4 -51.47 44.98 4.97
N CYS A 5 -50.81 43.89 4.55
CA CYS A 5 -50.22 42.76 5.30
C CYS A 5 -51.21 41.64 5.65
N LEU A 6 -50.65 40.41 5.71
CA LEU A 6 -51.09 39.19 6.42
C LEU A 6 -52.00 38.24 5.61
N PHE A 7 -51.85 36.90 5.60
CA PHE A 7 -51.11 35.97 6.46
C PHE A 7 -51.03 34.58 5.76
N GLY A 8 -49.99 33.79 6.06
CA GLY A 8 -49.94 32.33 5.86
C GLY A 8 -48.89 31.87 4.84
N THR A 9 -47.83 31.13 5.15
CA THR A 9 -47.47 30.37 6.36
C THR A 9 -45.96 30.05 6.28
N CYS A 10 -45.27 30.14 7.41
CA CYS A 10 -43.89 29.71 7.63
C CYS A 10 -43.63 28.24 7.25
N VAL A 11 -42.45 27.92 6.71
CA VAL A 11 -41.51 26.92 7.28
C VAL A 11 -40.07 27.29 6.88
N LEU A 12 -39.26 27.63 7.88
CA LEU A 12 -37.79 27.52 7.90
C LEU A 12 -37.40 26.03 7.96
N MET A 13 -36.32 25.63 7.26
CA MET A 13 -35.25 24.71 7.73
C MET A 13 -34.42 24.23 6.52
N LEU A 14 -33.17 24.66 6.38
CA LEU A 14 -31.98 23.91 6.81
C LEU A 14 -31.80 22.56 6.08
N PHE A 15 -31.21 22.62 4.88
CA PHE A 15 -30.20 21.66 4.45
C PHE A 15 -28.96 22.51 4.18
N GLY A 16 -28.00 22.59 5.10
CA GLY A 16 -27.28 21.44 5.60
C GLY A 16 -26.01 21.37 4.76
N ALA A 17 -24.94 21.95 5.31
CA ALA A 17 -23.59 21.74 4.83
C ALA A 17 -23.39 20.26 4.50
N CYS A 18 -23.08 19.92 3.26
CA CYS A 18 -22.38 18.68 2.96
C CYS A 18 -20.94 18.83 3.45
N SER A 19 -20.79 18.77 4.78
CA SER A 19 -19.68 18.09 5.41
C SER A 19 -19.60 16.67 4.86
N GLY A 20 -18.40 16.25 4.45
CA GLY A 20 -18.10 14.83 4.34
C GLY A 20 -17.97 14.29 2.92
N SER A 21 -17.07 14.85 2.13
CA SER A 21 -16.11 13.99 1.46
C SER A 21 -14.75 14.45 1.95
N GLY A 22 -14.36 13.91 3.10
CA GLY A 22 -12.97 13.92 3.49
C GLY A 22 -12.20 13.31 2.32
N ALA A 23 -11.60 14.16 1.50
CA ALA A 23 -10.28 13.89 0.99
C ALA A 23 -9.50 13.58 2.26
N GLY A 24 -9.42 12.28 2.60
CA GLY A 24 -8.61 11.78 3.67
C GLY A 24 -7.30 12.51 3.47
N GLN A 25 -6.91 13.31 4.47
CA GLN A 25 -5.61 13.96 4.49
C GLN A 25 -4.66 12.92 3.92
N ALA A 26 -3.96 13.27 2.84
CA ALA A 26 -2.74 12.57 2.52
C ALA A 26 -1.89 12.77 3.78
N SER A 27 -2.04 11.85 4.75
CA SER A 27 -1.04 11.66 5.78
C SER A 27 0.23 11.52 4.97
N ASN A 28 1.21 12.39 5.19
CA ASN A 28 2.49 12.28 4.50
C ASN A 28 2.98 10.87 4.76
N LEU A 29 2.75 9.97 3.81
CA LEU A 29 3.09 8.58 3.97
C LEU A 29 4.61 8.53 4.05
N PRO A 30 5.16 7.71 4.95
CA PRO A 30 6.60 7.59 5.08
C PRO A 30 7.21 7.21 3.74
N ALA A 31 8.40 7.75 3.46
CA ALA A 31 9.17 7.32 2.31
C ALA A 31 9.52 5.83 2.46
N ALA A 32 9.45 5.08 1.37
CA ALA A 32 9.69 3.64 1.38
C ALA A 32 11.04 3.24 2.01
N CYS A 33 12.10 4.03 1.79
CA CYS A 33 13.43 3.78 2.37
C CYS A 33 13.50 4.02 3.89
N GLU A 34 12.54 4.74 4.45
CA GLU A 34 12.47 5.05 5.88
C GLU A 34 11.59 4.05 6.64
N LEU A 35 10.80 3.25 5.92
CA LEU A 35 9.85 2.30 6.50
C LEU A 35 10.52 1.39 7.51
N LEU A 36 11.60 0.72 7.10
CA LEU A 36 12.35 -0.18 7.96
C LEU A 36 13.84 0.16 7.91
N PRO A 37 14.47 0.36 9.08
CA PRO A 37 15.92 0.41 9.18
C PRO A 37 16.53 -0.89 8.69
N VAL A 38 17.77 -0.82 8.17
CA VAL A 38 18.51 -2.00 7.71
C VAL A 38 18.64 -3.07 8.80
N ALA A 39 18.81 -2.67 10.06
CA ALA A 39 18.88 -3.61 11.19
C ALA A 39 17.62 -4.48 11.30
N ASN A 40 16.42 -3.88 11.20
CA ASN A 40 15.16 -4.62 11.22
C ASN A 40 15.05 -5.60 10.04
N LEU A 41 15.50 -5.19 8.85
CA LEU A 41 15.48 -6.07 7.68
C LEU A 41 16.45 -7.25 7.83
N GLN A 42 17.61 -7.03 8.44
CA GLN A 42 18.59 -8.10 8.72
C GLN A 42 18.06 -9.10 9.75
N ASP A 43 17.31 -8.64 10.75
CA ASP A 43 16.65 -9.53 11.72
C ASP A 43 15.60 -10.42 11.06
N ILE A 44 14.88 -9.91 10.06
CA ILE A 44 13.87 -10.66 9.31
C ILE A 44 14.53 -11.63 8.32
N LEU A 45 15.36 -11.11 7.40
CA LEU A 45 15.87 -11.88 6.26
C LEU A 45 17.03 -12.81 6.64
N ARG A 46 17.62 -12.64 7.83
CA ARG A 46 18.79 -13.39 8.32
C ARG A 46 19.97 -13.40 7.35
N GLU A 47 20.07 -12.37 6.51
CA GLU A 47 21.13 -12.18 5.53
C GLU A 47 21.62 -10.74 5.52
N GLN A 48 22.78 -10.51 4.90
CA GLN A 48 23.32 -9.17 4.80
C GLN A 48 22.44 -8.33 3.86
N VAL A 49 21.85 -7.26 4.40
CA VAL A 49 21.14 -6.24 3.63
C VAL A 49 22.01 -5.00 3.53
N LYS A 50 22.23 -4.48 2.32
CA LYS A 50 22.96 -3.22 2.11
C LYS A 50 22.02 -2.01 2.17
N ASN A 51 22.63 -0.82 2.21
CA ASN A 51 21.92 0.44 2.36
C ASN A 51 20.81 0.63 1.30
N PRO A 52 19.68 1.24 1.70
CA PRO A 52 18.58 1.55 0.79
C PRO A 52 19.03 2.48 -0.33
N THR A 53 18.54 2.21 -1.54
CA THR A 53 18.64 3.10 -2.69
C THR A 53 17.23 3.60 -3.02
N PRO A 54 16.97 4.93 -2.91
CA PRO A 54 15.74 5.49 -3.41
C PRO A 54 15.59 5.17 -4.89
N THR A 55 14.42 4.66 -5.28
CA THR A 55 14.12 4.38 -6.69
C THR A 55 12.92 5.19 -7.13
N ASN A 56 12.83 5.42 -8.44
CA ASN A 56 11.75 6.23 -8.99
C ASN A 56 10.41 5.55 -8.74
N ALA A 57 9.54 6.22 -8.00
CA ALA A 57 8.10 5.98 -8.10
C ALA A 57 7.66 6.40 -9.51
N GLY A 58 6.84 5.59 -10.18
CA GLY A 58 6.56 5.86 -11.59
C GLY A 58 5.25 5.30 -12.12
N VAL A 59 4.59 4.42 -11.36
CA VAL A 59 3.46 3.64 -11.84
C VAL A 59 2.35 3.57 -10.78
N GLY A 60 2.17 4.68 -10.05
CA GLY A 60 1.12 4.86 -9.03
C GLY A 60 1.62 4.74 -7.59
N GLU A 61 2.89 4.44 -7.38
CA GLU A 61 3.54 4.51 -6.08
C GLU A 61 3.71 5.98 -5.64
N ILE A 62 3.58 6.22 -4.34
CA ILE A 62 3.94 7.48 -3.70
C ILE A 62 5.44 7.51 -3.42
N SER A 63 6.01 6.36 -3.02
CA SER A 63 7.44 6.21 -2.83
C SER A 63 7.90 4.77 -3.08
N ALA A 64 9.17 4.61 -3.46
CA ALA A 64 9.78 3.33 -3.77
C ALA A 64 11.22 3.27 -3.25
N CYS A 65 11.64 2.09 -2.80
CA CYS A 65 13.00 1.85 -2.32
C CYS A 65 13.47 0.45 -2.68
N THR A 66 14.74 0.30 -2.99
CA THR A 66 15.38 -1.00 -3.17
C THR A 66 16.54 -1.19 -2.20
N TYR A 67 16.73 -2.43 -1.75
CA TYR A 67 17.84 -2.85 -0.89
C TYR A 67 18.57 -3.98 -1.59
N THR A 68 19.90 -3.91 -1.68
CA THR A 68 20.68 -5.00 -2.28
C THR A 68 20.80 -6.19 -1.34
N LEU A 69 20.54 -7.39 -1.86
CA LEU A 69 20.64 -8.68 -1.18
C LEU A 69 21.82 -9.50 -1.76
N PRO A 70 23.08 -9.22 -1.39
CA PRO A 70 24.28 -9.81 -2.00
C PRO A 70 24.36 -11.34 -1.93
N ALA A 71 23.65 -11.99 -1.00
CA ALA A 71 23.63 -13.46 -0.91
C ALA A 71 22.76 -14.12 -1.99
N ARG A 72 21.81 -13.38 -2.59
CA ARG A 72 20.90 -13.88 -3.63
C ARG A 72 21.46 -13.50 -4.99
N SER A 73 22.09 -14.46 -5.65
CA SER A 73 22.83 -14.24 -6.91
C SER A 73 21.99 -13.76 -8.09
N LEU A 74 20.65 -13.77 -8.00
CA LEU A 74 19.75 -13.76 -9.17
C LEU A 74 18.44 -12.98 -9.01
N GLU A 75 17.99 -12.65 -7.79
CA GLU A 75 16.98 -11.61 -7.48
C GLU A 75 17.66 -10.61 -6.55
N GLU A 76 18.51 -9.74 -7.11
CA GLU A 76 19.55 -9.02 -6.36
C GLU A 76 19.02 -7.96 -5.37
N TYR A 77 17.71 -7.75 -5.30
CA TYR A 77 17.14 -6.69 -4.49
C TYR A 77 15.79 -7.02 -3.85
N LEU A 78 15.64 -6.57 -2.60
CA LEU A 78 14.34 -6.36 -1.96
C LEU A 78 13.79 -5.02 -2.44
N GLY A 79 12.57 -5.01 -2.97
CA GLY A 79 11.84 -3.80 -3.30
C GLY A 79 10.75 -3.53 -2.27
N ILE A 80 10.60 -2.27 -1.85
CA ILE A 80 9.51 -1.80 -1.00
C ILE A 80 8.85 -0.60 -1.69
N TYR A 81 7.55 -0.69 -1.91
CA TYR A 81 6.77 0.34 -2.59
C TYR A 81 5.55 0.72 -1.76
N VAL A 82 5.36 2.01 -1.56
CA VAL A 82 4.21 2.57 -0.84
C VAL A 82 3.28 3.21 -1.83
N LEU A 83 2.04 2.74 -1.88
CA LEU A 83 0.98 3.31 -2.69
C LEU A 83 -0.07 3.98 -1.77
N ALA A 84 -0.90 4.83 -2.37
CA ALA A 84 -2.01 5.47 -1.67
C ALA A 84 -2.93 4.43 -0.99
N PRO A 85 -3.59 4.80 0.12
CA PRO A 85 -4.62 3.95 0.73
C PRO A 85 -5.73 3.62 -0.27
N ARG A 86 -6.25 2.39 -0.16
CA ARG A 86 -7.38 1.88 -0.94
C ARG A 86 -8.35 1.21 0.03
N SER A 87 -9.60 1.03 -0.39
CA SER A 87 -10.56 0.25 0.40
C SER A 87 -10.03 -1.17 0.64
N ARG A 88 -10.14 -1.67 1.87
CA ARG A 88 -9.72 -3.02 2.27
C ARG A 88 -10.72 -4.09 1.83
N ASP A 89 -11.04 -4.13 0.54
CA ASP A 89 -11.92 -5.15 -0.03
C ASP A 89 -11.20 -5.95 -1.12
N ALA A 90 -11.71 -7.17 -1.36
CA ALA A 90 -11.13 -8.10 -2.33
C ALA A 90 -11.12 -7.52 -3.74
N VAL A 91 -12.13 -6.72 -4.12
CA VAL A 91 -12.25 -6.13 -5.46
C VAL A 91 -11.13 -5.12 -5.71
N GLN A 92 -10.79 -4.29 -4.72
CA GLN A 92 -9.66 -3.36 -4.83
C GLN A 92 -8.33 -4.10 -4.91
N LEU A 93 -8.18 -5.18 -4.14
CA LEU A 93 -6.98 -6.00 -4.17
C LEU A 93 -6.80 -6.66 -5.54
N GLU A 94 -7.82 -7.32 -6.07
CA GLU A 94 -7.82 -7.95 -7.39
C GLU A 94 -7.50 -6.93 -8.48
N ARG A 95 -8.11 -5.74 -8.43
CA ARG A 95 -7.81 -4.67 -9.39
C ARG A 95 -6.34 -4.26 -9.35
N LEU A 96 -5.77 -4.08 -8.17
CA LEU A 96 -4.37 -3.73 -8.03
C LEU A 96 -3.45 -4.88 -8.47
N ALA A 97 -3.80 -6.11 -8.12
CA ALA A 97 -3.07 -7.31 -8.53
C ALA A 97 -3.10 -7.47 -10.06
N ASP A 98 -4.23 -7.23 -10.72
CA ASP A 98 -4.36 -7.23 -12.17
C ASP A 98 -3.55 -6.09 -12.84
N GLU A 99 -3.54 -4.90 -12.23
CA GLU A 99 -2.68 -3.79 -12.64
C GLU A 99 -1.20 -4.18 -12.51
N TRP A 100 -0.82 -4.93 -11.48
CA TRP A 100 0.54 -5.43 -11.25
C TRP A 100 0.93 -6.57 -12.21
N LYS A 101 0.01 -7.51 -12.47
CA LYS A 101 0.15 -8.61 -13.42
C LYS A 101 0.48 -8.12 -14.82
N LYS A 102 -0.24 -7.08 -15.28
CA LYS A 102 0.01 -6.44 -16.59
C LYS A 102 1.43 -5.88 -16.72
N ARG A 103 2.10 -5.55 -15.60
CA ARG A 103 3.47 -5.02 -15.56
C ARG A 103 4.52 -6.14 -15.53
N ASN A 104 4.20 -7.28 -14.92
CA ASN A 104 5.14 -8.39 -14.71
C ASN A 104 4.87 -9.56 -15.66
N VAL A 105 4.79 -9.29 -16.96
CA VAL A 105 4.72 -10.32 -18.03
C VAL A 105 3.54 -11.31 -17.86
N GLY A 106 2.48 -10.90 -17.16
CA GLY A 106 1.32 -11.76 -16.93
C GLY A 106 1.47 -12.76 -15.79
N ALA A 107 2.44 -12.58 -14.87
CA ALA A 107 2.57 -13.37 -13.65
C ALA A 107 1.22 -13.46 -12.91
N ASP A 108 0.74 -14.70 -12.69
CA ASP A 108 -0.47 -14.95 -11.93
C ASP A 108 -0.25 -14.71 -10.44
N TYR A 109 -1.36 -14.49 -9.72
CA TYR A 109 -1.36 -14.29 -8.28
C TYR A 109 -2.37 -15.17 -7.58
N GLU A 110 -2.09 -15.40 -6.31
CA GLU A 110 -2.97 -16.05 -5.37
C GLU A 110 -3.46 -15.01 -4.36
N LEU A 111 -4.76 -15.03 -4.06
CA LEU A 111 -5.29 -14.30 -2.93
C LEU A 111 -4.97 -15.08 -1.64
N VAL A 112 -4.35 -14.41 -0.68
CA VAL A 112 -4.03 -15.03 0.61
C VAL A 112 -5.29 -15.01 1.48
N GLY A 113 -5.98 -16.15 1.54
CA GLY A 113 -7.23 -16.33 2.30
C GLY A 113 -7.05 -16.22 3.82
N ASP A 114 -8.18 -16.02 4.52
CA ASP A 114 -8.31 -16.00 5.99
C ASP A 114 -7.44 -14.97 6.74
N ALA A 115 -6.98 -13.93 6.05
CA ALA A 115 -6.18 -12.88 6.65
C ALA A 115 -7.01 -11.64 7.05
N GLN A 116 -6.62 -10.97 8.14
CA GLN A 116 -7.25 -9.73 8.60
C GLN A 116 -7.20 -8.60 7.55
N TYR A 117 -6.19 -8.61 6.68
CA TYR A 117 -5.99 -7.63 5.62
C TYR A 117 -6.03 -8.33 4.26
N PRO A 118 -6.64 -7.73 3.23
CA PRO A 118 -6.58 -8.26 1.88
C PRO A 118 -5.12 -8.32 1.39
N MET A 119 -4.71 -9.49 0.91
CA MET A 119 -3.36 -9.78 0.49
C MET A 119 -3.32 -10.59 -0.81
N ALA A 120 -2.40 -10.25 -1.71
CA ALA A 120 -2.13 -11.01 -2.93
C ALA A 120 -0.66 -11.40 -3.00
N TRP A 121 -0.38 -12.60 -3.51
CA TRP A 121 0.95 -13.15 -3.65
C TRP A 121 1.21 -13.59 -5.09
N PHE A 122 2.31 -13.12 -5.66
CA PHE A 122 2.84 -13.54 -6.95
C PHE A 122 4.05 -14.43 -6.68
N PRO A 123 3.96 -15.75 -6.91
CA PRO A 123 5.12 -16.62 -6.83
C PRO A 123 6.10 -16.18 -7.93
N GLY A 124 7.24 -15.61 -7.52
CA GLY A 124 8.27 -15.12 -8.43
C GLY A 124 8.78 -16.22 -9.36
N GLU A 125 9.22 -15.82 -10.54
CA GLU A 125 9.90 -16.72 -11.47
C GLU A 125 11.33 -16.27 -11.62
N HIS A 126 12.24 -17.16 -11.23
CA HIS A 126 13.66 -16.90 -11.18
C HIS A 126 14.20 -16.36 -12.52
N LYS A 127 14.88 -15.20 -12.47
CA LYS A 127 15.40 -14.43 -13.63
C LYS A 127 14.34 -13.86 -14.59
N VAL A 128 13.06 -14.00 -14.30
CA VAL A 128 11.97 -13.48 -15.15
C VAL A 128 11.28 -12.32 -14.45
N TYR A 129 10.79 -12.53 -13.22
CA TYR A 129 10.19 -11.48 -12.40
C TYR A 129 10.33 -11.80 -10.92
N PRO A 130 10.53 -10.79 -10.05
CA PRO A 130 10.68 -11.03 -8.64
C PRO A 130 9.37 -11.50 -8.02
N SER A 131 9.48 -12.34 -7.02
CA SER A 131 8.35 -12.64 -6.13
C SER A 131 7.75 -11.34 -5.58
N THR A 132 6.41 -11.25 -5.52
CA THR A 132 5.74 -10.00 -5.11
C THR A 132 4.60 -10.28 -4.13
N PHE A 133 4.58 -9.54 -3.04
CA PHE A 133 3.51 -9.51 -2.06
C PHE A 133 2.84 -8.13 -2.04
N ILE A 134 1.52 -8.10 -2.12
CA ILE A 134 0.70 -6.88 -2.04
C ILE A 134 -0.22 -7.00 -0.83
N ILE A 135 -0.32 -5.94 -0.03
CA ILE A 135 -1.23 -5.87 1.12
C ILE A 135 -1.90 -4.50 1.23
N LEU A 136 -3.21 -4.51 1.50
CA LEU A 136 -4.02 -3.31 1.69
C LEU A 136 -4.24 -3.04 3.18
N PHE A 137 -3.61 -1.98 3.70
CA PHE A 137 -3.86 -1.44 5.03
C PHE A 137 -4.84 -0.26 4.98
N ASP A 138 -5.36 0.19 6.12
CA ASP A 138 -6.30 1.33 6.17
C ASP A 138 -5.65 2.64 5.74
N LYS A 139 -4.35 2.79 5.97
CA LYS A 139 -3.61 4.03 5.72
C LYS A 139 -2.67 3.96 4.51
N ALA A 140 -2.33 2.77 4.05
CA ALA A 140 -1.38 2.59 2.96
C ALA A 140 -1.63 1.29 2.22
N THR A 141 -1.17 1.24 0.98
CA THR A 141 -0.98 -0.04 0.29
C THR A 141 0.51 -0.31 0.23
N LEU A 142 0.94 -1.50 0.63
CA LEU A 142 2.34 -1.89 0.60
C LEU A 142 2.55 -2.98 -0.44
N VAL A 143 3.59 -2.82 -1.25
CA VAL A 143 4.09 -3.87 -2.15
C VAL A 143 5.53 -4.19 -1.76
N VAL A 144 5.82 -5.48 -1.58
CA VAL A 144 7.14 -6.01 -1.23
C VAL A 144 7.57 -6.99 -2.31
N THR A 145 8.79 -6.85 -2.84
CA THR A 145 9.29 -7.71 -3.92
C THR A 145 10.64 -8.34 -3.59
N GLY A 146 10.93 -9.51 -4.19
CA GLY A 146 12.28 -10.12 -4.19
C GLY A 146 12.62 -10.96 -2.95
N VAL A 147 11.64 -11.23 -2.09
CA VAL A 147 11.80 -12.04 -0.87
C VAL A 147 10.63 -13.01 -0.71
N SER A 148 10.79 -14.02 0.15
CA SER A 148 9.75 -15.03 0.34
C SER A 148 8.44 -14.43 0.87
N LEU A 149 7.33 -15.19 0.76
CA LEU A 149 6.04 -14.76 1.29
C LEU A 149 6.11 -14.49 2.81
N ASP A 150 6.80 -15.34 3.56
CA ASP A 150 6.91 -15.21 5.03
C ASP A 150 7.77 -14.00 5.43
N ASP A 151 8.85 -13.74 4.70
CA ASP A 151 9.66 -12.53 4.88
C ASP A 151 8.86 -11.28 4.53
N SER A 152 8.10 -11.32 3.42
CA SER A 152 7.25 -10.21 2.97
C SER A 152 6.17 -9.87 4.00
N LYS A 153 5.52 -10.89 4.57
CA LYS A 153 4.57 -10.73 5.67
C LYS A 153 5.24 -10.08 6.88
N SER A 154 6.40 -10.58 7.29
CA SER A 154 7.16 -10.05 8.43
C SER A 154 7.53 -8.58 8.25
N ILE A 155 8.01 -8.21 7.05
CA ILE A 155 8.30 -6.83 6.65
C ILE A 155 7.03 -5.96 6.73
N ALA A 156 5.94 -6.43 6.12
CA ALA A 156 4.69 -5.69 6.09
C ALA A 156 4.10 -5.45 7.48
N PHE A 157 4.12 -6.46 8.34
CA PHE A 157 3.62 -6.35 9.72
C PHE A 157 4.49 -5.43 10.57
N GLN A 158 5.82 -5.47 10.44
CA GLN A 158 6.69 -4.52 11.14
C GLN A 158 6.42 -3.07 10.70
N ALA A 159 6.24 -2.84 9.39
CA ALA A 159 5.86 -1.52 8.89
C ALA A 159 4.50 -1.08 9.43
N MET A 160 3.50 -1.95 9.41
CA MET A 160 2.16 -1.68 9.93
C MET A 160 2.20 -1.24 11.40
N VAL A 161 2.91 -1.99 12.26
CA VAL A 161 3.02 -1.69 13.70
C VAL A 161 3.75 -0.37 13.92
N LYS A 162 4.88 -0.14 13.23
CA LYS A 162 5.69 1.07 13.41
C LYS A 162 4.93 2.34 13.03
N TYR A 163 4.14 2.29 11.95
CA TYR A 163 3.42 3.45 11.42
C TYR A 163 1.93 3.49 11.75
N LYS A 164 1.42 2.54 12.53
CA LYS A 164 0.02 2.45 12.96
C LYS A 164 -0.93 2.45 11.76
N TRP A 165 -0.67 1.55 10.80
CA TRP A 165 -1.48 1.42 9.59
C TRP A 165 -2.67 0.46 9.73
N GLU A 166 -2.98 0.01 10.95
CA GLU A 166 -4.13 -0.84 11.26
C GLU A 166 -5.44 -0.37 10.60
#